data_AF-A0A4W5MXV7-F1
#
_entry.id   AF-A0A4W5MXV7-F1
#
_cell.length_a   1.000
_cell.length_b   1.000
_cell.length_c   1.000
_cell.angle_alpha   90.00
_cell.angle_beta   90.00
_cell.angle_gamma   90.00
#
_symmetry.space_group_name_H-M   'P 1'
#
loop_
_entity.id
_entity.type
_entity.pdbx_description
1 polymer ?
#
loop_
_entity_poly.entity_id
_entity_poly.type
_entity_poly.pdbx_seq_one_letter_code
_entity_poly.pdbx_strand_id
1 'polypeptide(L)'
;MPDANKENTLNQLLVGVVFGAPGQRCMALSTAILVGEGLSWLPDLVERAKALRINAGDKVGVDVGPLISQAKERVNSLIQIGVDEVAQLLLDGSNVKVKGYENGNFLEPTIICNVTPQMKCYTEEISGPVLVVLEAEYLDDTISLVNNNPYGNSTAIFTTNRATAHKYTHEVDVGQIGINVPIPVPLPMFSFTGSRGSFRGDTNFYGKQKILGIQFYTQIKTVTSQWKAEDATVLAPGSMPNMGRKHFPCLL
;
A
#
# COMPACT_ATOMS: atom_id res chain seq x y z
N MET A 1 -11.93 16.12 -1.25
CA MET A 1 -12.48 17.30 -1.94
C MET A 1 -13.73 17.80 -1.23
N PRO A 2 -14.10 19.09 -1.34
CA PRO A 2 -15.31 19.63 -0.69
C PRO A 2 -16.62 18.96 -1.11
N ASP A 3 -16.69 18.48 -2.35
CA ASP A 3 -17.87 17.81 -2.94
C ASP A 3 -17.97 16.31 -2.58
N ALA A 4 -17.06 15.80 -1.75
CA ALA A 4 -17.10 14.42 -1.31
C ALA A 4 -18.23 14.20 -0.29
N ASN A 5 -18.72 12.96 -0.20
CA ASN A 5 -19.63 12.59 0.87
C ASN A 5 -18.86 12.57 2.20
N LYS A 6 -19.02 13.63 2.99
CA LYS A 6 -18.36 13.83 4.29
C LYS A 6 -18.42 12.58 5.19
N GLU A 7 -19.62 12.05 5.42
CA GLU A 7 -19.83 10.90 6.32
C GLU A 7 -19.05 9.67 5.88
N ASN A 8 -19.15 9.33 4.59
CA ASN A 8 -18.44 8.20 4.04
C ASN A 8 -16.91 8.43 4.05
N THR A 9 -16.45 9.63 3.69
CA THR A 9 -15.02 9.96 3.68
C THR A 9 -14.42 9.88 5.08
N LEU A 10 -15.06 10.46 6.09
CA LEU A 10 -14.57 10.39 7.48
C LEU A 10 -14.46 8.95 7.98
N ASN A 11 -15.49 8.14 7.73
CA ASN A 11 -15.46 6.72 8.10
C ASN A 11 -14.34 5.98 7.36
N GLN A 12 -14.16 6.24 6.08
CA GLN A 12 -13.13 5.60 5.26
C GLN A 12 -11.70 6.05 5.59
N LEU A 13 -11.49 7.30 6.02
CA LEU A 13 -10.21 7.78 6.52
C LEU A 13 -9.81 7.03 7.79
N LEU A 14 -10.74 6.88 8.74
CA LEU A 14 -10.49 6.09 9.95
C LEU A 14 -10.22 4.62 9.64
N VAL A 15 -10.97 4.05 8.69
CA VAL A 15 -10.68 2.69 8.19
C VAL A 15 -9.28 2.61 7.55
N GLY A 16 -8.89 3.61 6.77
CA GLY A 16 -7.59 3.67 6.10
C GLY A 16 -6.41 3.79 7.06
N VAL A 17 -6.57 4.53 8.16
CA VAL A 17 -5.53 4.76 9.18
C VAL A 17 -5.47 3.61 10.19
N VAL A 18 -6.64 3.18 10.67
CA VAL A 18 -6.75 2.35 11.88
C VAL A 18 -7.12 0.91 11.57
N PHE A 19 -8.02 0.67 10.62
CA PHE A 19 -8.57 -0.66 10.37
C PHE A 19 -7.62 -1.50 9.53
N GLY A 20 -6.62 -2.02 10.23
CA GLY A 20 -5.66 -2.90 9.65
C GLY A 20 -4.29 -2.87 10.27
N ALA A 21 -4.08 -3.66 11.31
CA ALA A 21 -2.81 -3.75 12.01
C ALA A 21 -2.30 -2.35 12.43
N PRO A 22 -2.83 -1.78 13.51
CA PRO A 22 -2.85 -0.32 13.85
C PRO A 22 -1.92 0.59 13.01
N GLY A 23 -2.29 0.89 11.75
CA GLY A 23 -1.50 1.71 10.82
C GLY A 23 -0.16 1.14 10.30
N GLN A 24 0.23 -0.05 10.74
CA GLN A 24 1.38 -0.86 10.27
C GLN A 24 1.03 -1.62 8.98
N ARG A 25 0.62 -0.88 7.96
CA ARG A 25 0.37 -1.38 6.61
C ARG A 25 1.00 -0.43 5.61
N CYS A 26 1.67 -0.96 4.61
CA CYS A 26 2.22 -0.15 3.52
C CYS A 26 1.15 0.62 2.72
N MET A 27 -0.10 0.17 2.78
CA MET A 27 -1.28 0.82 2.17
C MET A 27 -2.13 1.58 3.19
N ALA A 28 -1.62 1.81 4.41
CA ALA A 28 -2.30 2.65 5.38
C ALA A 28 -2.41 4.08 4.82
N LEU A 29 -3.58 4.70 4.99
CA LEU A 29 -3.75 6.11 4.68
C LEU A 29 -3.21 6.95 5.85
N SER A 30 -1.89 7.07 5.94
CA SER A 30 -1.23 7.84 7.00
C SER A 30 -1.43 9.36 6.87
N THR A 31 -1.82 9.82 5.68
CA THR A 31 -1.94 11.25 5.36
C THR A 31 -3.28 11.57 4.71
N ALA A 32 -3.98 12.58 5.22
CA ALA A 32 -5.17 13.16 4.61
C ALA A 32 -4.88 14.60 4.15
N ILE A 33 -5.18 14.91 2.89
CA ILE A 33 -5.09 16.27 2.36
C ILE A 33 -6.51 16.80 2.21
N LEU A 34 -6.86 17.80 3.02
CA LEU A 34 -8.17 18.45 2.99
C LEU A 34 -8.08 19.67 2.08
N VAL A 35 -8.96 19.72 1.08
CA VAL A 35 -8.98 20.80 0.08
C VAL A 35 -10.09 21.80 0.43
N GLY A 36 -9.75 23.09 0.50
CA GLY A 36 -10.69 24.18 0.77
C GLY A 36 -11.54 23.94 2.02
N GLU A 37 -12.86 23.94 1.89
CA GLU A 37 -13.82 23.80 3.00
C GLU A 37 -13.78 22.43 3.72
N GLY A 38 -13.03 21.44 3.19
CA GLY A 38 -12.89 20.13 3.83
C GLY A 38 -12.29 20.18 5.24
N LEU A 39 -11.55 21.25 5.54
CA LEU A 39 -11.00 21.55 6.87
C LEU A 39 -12.03 21.60 7.99
N SER A 40 -13.26 22.02 7.67
CA SER A 40 -14.37 22.07 8.62
C SER A 40 -14.77 20.69 9.18
N TRP A 41 -14.27 19.60 8.61
CA TRP A 41 -14.61 18.24 9.01
C TRP A 41 -13.69 17.68 10.10
N LEU A 42 -12.60 18.38 10.45
CA LEU A 42 -11.62 17.92 11.44
C LEU A 42 -12.22 17.62 12.83
N PRO A 43 -13.10 18.45 13.40
CA PRO A 43 -13.72 18.14 14.69
C PRO A 43 -14.49 16.81 14.67
N ASP A 44 -15.25 16.56 13.60
CA ASP A 44 -16.03 15.32 13.46
C ASP A 44 -15.14 14.09 13.28
N LEU A 45 -13.98 14.27 12.62
CA LEU A 45 -12.97 13.22 12.48
C LEU A 45 -12.39 12.83 13.84
N VAL A 46 -12.05 13.83 14.67
CA VAL A 46 -11.51 13.65 16.02
C VAL A 46 -12.52 12.93 16.91
N GLU A 47 -13.79 13.33 16.89
CA GLU A 47 -14.83 12.69 17.70
C GLU A 47 -15.04 11.21 17.32
N ARG A 48 -15.01 10.89 16.03
CA ARG A 48 -15.09 9.49 15.58
C ARG A 48 -13.84 8.70 15.94
N ALA A 49 -12.65 9.30 15.86
CA ALA A 49 -11.41 8.64 16.24
C ALA A 49 -11.39 8.28 17.74
N LYS A 50 -11.91 9.15 18.61
CA LYS A 50 -12.08 8.89 20.06
C LYS A 50 -13.03 7.74 20.36
N ALA A 51 -13.98 7.45 19.48
CA ALA A 51 -14.95 6.39 19.69
C ALA A 51 -14.39 4.98 19.41
N LEU A 52 -13.18 4.88 18.84
CA LEU A 52 -12.55 3.62 18.49
C LEU A 52 -12.11 2.84 19.74
N ARG A 53 -12.37 1.54 19.74
CA ARG A 53 -12.11 0.66 20.87
C ARG A 53 -10.75 -0.01 20.74
N ILE A 54 -9.95 0.12 21.80
CA ILE A 54 -8.58 -0.36 21.85
C ILE A 54 -8.49 -1.52 22.83
N ASN A 55 -8.00 -2.65 22.37
CA ASN A 55 -7.72 -3.80 23.24
C ASN A 55 -6.84 -4.83 22.52
N ALA A 56 -6.54 -5.92 23.20
CA ALA A 56 -5.92 -7.07 22.57
C ALA A 56 -6.82 -7.65 21.45
N GLY A 57 -6.20 -8.12 20.36
CA GLY A 57 -6.90 -8.57 19.16
C GLY A 57 -7.73 -9.85 19.32
N ASP A 58 -7.65 -10.53 20.46
CA ASP A 58 -8.48 -11.67 20.84
C ASP A 58 -9.83 -11.24 21.44
N LYS A 59 -10.04 -9.95 21.74
CA LYS A 59 -11.30 -9.44 22.28
C LYS A 59 -12.27 -9.05 21.18
N VAL A 60 -13.55 -9.30 21.41
CA VAL A 60 -14.63 -8.96 20.47
C VAL A 60 -14.88 -7.46 20.46
N GLY A 61 -15.07 -6.89 19.26
CA GLY A 61 -15.42 -5.48 19.09
C GLY A 61 -14.26 -4.52 19.35
N VAL A 62 -13.03 -4.97 19.06
CA VAL A 62 -11.81 -4.15 19.08
C VAL A 62 -11.56 -3.60 17.69
N ASP A 63 -11.33 -2.30 17.61
CA ASP A 63 -11.01 -1.60 16.37
C ASP A 63 -9.48 -1.47 16.22
N VAL A 64 -8.76 -1.24 17.32
CA VAL A 64 -7.31 -0.98 17.33
C VAL A 64 -6.59 -1.99 18.22
N GLY A 65 -5.68 -2.75 17.62
CA GLY A 65 -4.79 -3.66 18.32
C GLY A 65 -3.49 -3.00 18.80
N PRO A 66 -2.57 -3.76 19.42
CA PRO A 66 -1.24 -3.28 19.76
C PRO A 66 -0.32 -3.18 18.53
N LEU A 67 0.67 -2.29 18.61
CA LEU A 67 1.79 -2.19 17.67
C LEU A 67 2.75 -3.37 17.82
N ILE A 68 3.58 -3.60 16.80
CA ILE A 68 4.63 -4.61 16.81
C ILE A 68 5.81 -4.12 17.66
N SER A 69 6.15 -4.86 18.72
CA SER A 69 7.32 -4.63 19.60
C SER A 69 7.65 -3.14 19.88
N GLN A 70 8.91 -2.72 19.70
CA GLN A 70 9.45 -1.38 19.98
C GLN A 70 8.91 -0.28 19.05
N ALA A 71 8.00 -0.59 18.12
CA ALA A 71 7.44 0.42 17.20
C ALA A 71 6.73 1.55 17.96
N LYS A 72 6.16 1.28 19.15
CA LYS A 72 5.53 2.31 19.99
C LYS A 72 6.48 3.48 20.32
N GLU A 73 7.74 3.18 20.65
CA GLU A 73 8.72 4.22 20.99
C GLU A 73 9.07 5.08 19.78
N ARG A 74 9.25 4.46 18.59
CA ARG A 74 9.47 5.17 17.33
C ARG A 74 8.27 6.02 16.93
N VAL A 75 7.05 5.52 17.08
CA VAL A 75 5.85 6.28 16.73
C VAL A 75 5.71 7.49 17.66
N ASN A 76 5.90 7.29 18.97
CA ASN A 76 5.87 8.39 19.94
C ASN A 76 6.96 9.44 19.68
N SER A 77 8.17 9.03 19.28
CA SER A 77 9.22 9.99 18.96
C SER A 77 8.89 10.82 17.72
N LEU A 78 8.29 10.22 16.68
CA LEU A 78 7.84 10.96 15.49
C LEU A 78 6.68 11.91 15.78
N ILE A 79 5.74 11.52 16.65
CA ILE A 79 4.67 12.41 17.13
C ILE A 79 5.29 13.61 17.86
N GLN A 80 6.22 13.36 18.79
CA GLN A 80 6.87 14.42 19.55
C GLN A 80 7.65 15.38 18.65
N ILE A 81 8.42 14.86 17.68
CA ILE A 81 9.12 15.70 16.70
C ILE A 81 8.14 16.59 15.92
N GLY A 82 6.97 16.05 15.53
CA GLY A 82 5.93 16.86 14.87
C GLY A 82 5.47 18.03 15.74
N VAL A 83 5.22 17.77 17.04
CA VAL A 83 4.85 18.83 18.00
C VAL A 83 5.97 19.87 18.16
N ASP A 84 7.23 19.42 18.23
CA ASP A 84 8.40 20.30 18.32
C ASP A 84 8.58 21.14 17.03
N GLU A 85 8.15 20.62 15.88
CA GLU A 85 8.10 21.32 14.58
C GLU A 85 6.85 22.19 14.39
N VAL A 86 6.10 22.48 15.46
CA VAL A 86 4.91 23.36 15.48
C VAL A 86 3.67 22.74 14.81
N ALA A 87 3.65 21.42 14.60
CA ALA A 87 2.41 20.73 14.25
C ALA A 87 1.43 20.74 15.43
N GLN A 88 0.13 20.81 15.13
CA GLN A 88 -0.90 20.85 16.16
C GLN A 88 -1.44 19.43 16.40
N LEU A 89 -1.42 19.00 17.66
CA LEU A 89 -1.97 17.73 18.09
C LEU A 89 -3.46 17.89 18.41
N LEU A 90 -4.34 17.34 17.57
CA LEU A 90 -5.80 17.40 17.77
C LEU A 90 -6.33 16.25 18.63
N LEU A 91 -5.65 15.10 18.56
CA LEU A 91 -5.92 13.93 19.36
C LEU A 91 -4.60 13.27 19.70
N ASP A 92 -4.32 13.07 20.99
CA ASP A 92 -3.11 12.43 21.48
C ASP A 92 -3.41 11.02 22.01
N GLY A 93 -2.91 10.00 21.32
CA GLY A 93 -3.02 8.60 21.72
C GLY A 93 -1.80 8.00 22.40
N SER A 94 -0.76 8.79 22.72
CA SER A 94 0.54 8.29 23.17
C SER A 94 0.54 7.65 24.57
N ASN A 95 -0.41 8.04 25.43
CA ASN A 95 -0.43 7.69 26.87
C ASN A 95 -1.52 6.69 27.29
N VAL A 96 -1.92 5.78 26.40
CA VAL A 96 -2.96 4.78 26.70
C VAL A 96 -2.48 3.68 27.64
N LYS A 97 -3.35 3.31 28.59
CA LYS A 97 -3.24 2.12 29.42
C LYS A 97 -4.46 1.24 29.24
N VAL A 98 -4.26 0.09 28.58
CA VAL A 98 -5.32 -0.91 28.42
C VAL A 98 -5.34 -1.79 29.67
N LYS A 99 -6.49 -1.87 30.34
CA LYS A 99 -6.67 -2.67 31.56
C LYS A 99 -6.33 -4.13 31.31
N GLY A 100 -5.45 -4.71 32.13
CA GLY A 100 -4.97 -6.09 31.98
C GLY A 100 -3.82 -6.26 30.99
N TYR A 101 -3.41 -5.19 30.31
CA TYR A 101 -2.25 -5.16 29.41
C TYR A 101 -1.46 -3.86 29.60
N GLU A 102 -1.16 -3.50 30.85
CA GLU A 102 -0.52 -2.24 31.23
C GLU A 102 0.88 -2.07 30.60
N ASN A 103 1.57 -3.18 30.31
CA ASN A 103 2.87 -3.22 29.66
C ASN A 103 2.77 -3.48 28.14
N GLY A 104 1.58 -3.40 27.55
CA GLY A 104 1.37 -3.64 26.13
C GLY A 104 1.77 -2.45 25.25
N ASN A 105 2.12 -2.74 24.00
CA ASN A 105 2.49 -1.74 23.00
C ASN A 105 1.25 -1.10 22.35
N PHE A 106 0.36 -0.55 23.16
CA PHE A 106 -0.84 0.12 22.69
C PHE A 106 -0.57 1.60 22.43
N LEU A 107 -1.23 2.11 21.39
CA LEU A 107 -1.32 3.51 21.02
C LEU A 107 -2.77 3.78 20.60
N GLU A 108 -3.38 4.86 21.09
CA GLU A 108 -4.69 5.29 20.54
C GLU A 108 -4.50 5.99 19.20
N PRO A 109 -5.58 6.15 18.42
CA PRO A 109 -5.56 7.01 17.25
C PRO A 109 -5.05 8.41 17.61
N THR A 110 -4.03 8.87 16.89
CA THR A 110 -3.47 10.22 17.02
C THR A 110 -3.77 11.00 15.74
N ILE A 111 -4.20 12.26 15.87
CA ILE A 111 -4.43 13.14 14.71
C ILE A 111 -3.57 14.39 14.88
N ILE A 112 -2.73 14.63 13.87
CA ILE A 112 -1.83 15.79 13.79
C ILE A 112 -2.29 16.65 12.62
N CYS A 113 -2.51 17.95 12.84
CA CYS A 113 -2.84 18.92 11.79
C CYS A 113 -1.81 20.04 11.71
N ASN A 114 -2.02 20.96 10.77
CA ASN A 114 -1.09 22.05 10.45
C ASN A 114 0.31 21.52 10.08
N VAL A 115 0.36 20.39 9.37
CA VAL A 115 1.62 19.76 8.97
C VAL A 115 2.07 20.28 7.62
N THR A 116 3.36 20.59 7.50
CA THR A 116 3.98 21.02 6.24
C THR A 116 4.83 19.90 5.63
N PRO A 117 5.07 19.91 4.30
CA PRO A 117 5.84 18.86 3.63
C PRO A 117 7.30 18.72 4.09
N GLN A 118 7.83 19.67 4.87
CA GLN A 118 9.19 19.65 5.39
C GLN A 118 9.30 18.96 6.75
N MET A 119 8.17 18.74 7.44
CA MET A 119 8.15 18.13 8.76
C MET A 119 8.51 16.64 8.70
N LYS A 120 9.19 16.15 9.73
CA LYS A 120 9.58 14.73 9.81
C LYS A 120 8.39 13.79 9.92
N CYS A 121 7.32 14.24 10.58
CA CYS A 121 6.08 13.46 10.69
C CYS A 121 5.40 13.20 9.33
N TYR A 122 5.68 14.01 8.30
CA TYR A 122 5.20 13.78 6.93
C TYR A 122 6.22 13.05 6.04
N THR A 123 7.51 13.37 6.18
CA THR A 123 8.57 12.82 5.32
C THR A 123 8.98 11.40 5.69
N GLU A 124 8.82 10.99 6.95
CA GLU A 124 9.05 9.61 7.41
C GLU A 124 7.74 8.83 7.56
N GLU A 125 7.79 7.54 7.21
CA GLU A 125 6.68 6.63 7.47
C GLU A 125 6.56 6.34 8.98
N ILE A 126 5.44 6.77 9.57
CA ILE A 126 5.16 6.58 11.00
C ILE A 126 4.89 5.11 11.33
N SER A 127 4.14 4.38 10.50
CA SER A 127 3.72 3.00 10.75
C SER A 127 3.03 2.81 12.11
N GLY A 128 2.03 3.65 12.40
CA GLY A 128 1.20 3.56 13.60
C GLY A 128 -0.19 4.16 13.34
N PRO A 129 -1.12 4.11 14.31
CA PRO A 129 -2.47 4.67 14.16
C PRO A 129 -2.44 6.19 14.26
N VAL A 130 -1.64 6.84 13.41
CA VAL A 130 -1.45 8.29 13.36
C VAL A 130 -1.90 8.79 12.00
N LEU A 131 -2.80 9.77 12.00
CA LEU A 131 -3.22 10.48 10.81
C LEU A 131 -2.61 11.88 10.80
N VAL A 132 -1.85 12.15 9.74
CA VAL A 132 -1.32 13.47 9.44
C VAL A 132 -2.28 14.20 8.50
N VAL A 133 -2.66 15.43 8.84
CA VAL A 133 -3.55 16.26 8.04
C VAL A 133 -2.77 17.42 7.45
N LEU A 134 -2.81 17.51 6.12
CA LEU A 134 -2.34 18.66 5.35
C LEU A 134 -3.52 19.41 4.74
N GLU A 135 -3.26 20.66 4.42
CA GLU A 135 -4.24 21.59 3.85
C GLU A 135 -3.78 22.00 2.46
N ALA A 136 -4.71 22.04 1.51
CA ALA A 136 -4.48 22.54 0.18
C ALA A 136 -5.65 23.42 -0.26
N GLU A 137 -5.39 24.46 -1.06
CA GLU A 137 -6.45 25.33 -1.56
C GLU A 137 -7.12 24.71 -2.78
N TYR A 138 -6.33 24.14 -3.70
CA TYR A 138 -6.80 23.56 -4.95
C TYR A 138 -6.37 22.10 -5.15
N LEU A 139 -7.04 21.45 -6.11
CA LEU A 139 -6.70 20.09 -6.53
C LEU A 139 -5.26 20.00 -7.06
N ASP A 140 -4.80 21.03 -7.78
CA ASP A 140 -3.50 21.00 -8.46
C ASP A 140 -2.33 21.09 -7.46
N ASP A 141 -2.53 21.83 -6.37
CA ASP A 141 -1.60 21.85 -5.23
C ASP A 141 -1.53 20.47 -4.57
N THR A 142 -2.68 19.81 -4.44
CA THR A 142 -2.78 18.45 -3.87
C THR A 142 -2.03 17.44 -4.74
N ILE A 143 -2.22 17.48 -6.06
CA ILE A 143 -1.51 16.61 -7.02
C ILE A 143 0.00 16.87 -6.92
N SER A 144 0.42 18.13 -6.89
CA SER A 144 1.82 18.51 -6.76
C SER A 144 2.44 17.98 -5.46
N LEU A 145 1.71 18.06 -4.35
CA LEU A 145 2.16 17.57 -3.04
C LEU A 145 2.38 16.05 -3.05
N VAL A 146 1.45 15.29 -3.65
CA VAL A 146 1.55 13.83 -3.79
C VAL A 146 2.69 13.43 -4.75
N ASN A 147 2.85 14.16 -5.86
CA ASN A 147 3.90 13.91 -6.86
C ASN A 147 5.31 14.29 -6.36
N ASN A 148 5.42 15.18 -5.37
CA ASN A 148 6.69 15.53 -4.73
C ASN A 148 7.09 14.56 -3.61
N ASN A 149 6.17 13.70 -3.13
CA ASN A 149 6.51 12.71 -2.12
C ASN A 149 7.51 11.67 -2.69
N PRO A 150 8.58 11.29 -1.97
CA PRO A 150 9.50 10.26 -2.46
C PRO A 150 8.84 8.87 -2.62
N TYR A 151 7.72 8.61 -1.94
CA TYR A 151 6.98 7.36 -1.97
C TYR A 151 5.74 7.47 -2.87
N GLY A 152 5.54 6.45 -3.71
CA GLY A 152 4.46 6.38 -4.71
C GLY A 152 3.68 5.07 -4.65
N ASN A 153 3.41 4.56 -3.46
CA ASN A 153 2.75 3.26 -3.29
C ASN A 153 1.27 3.31 -3.71
N SER A 154 0.46 4.09 -2.99
CA SER A 154 -0.96 4.24 -3.29
C SER A 154 -1.51 5.59 -2.86
N THR A 155 -2.64 5.96 -3.45
CA THR A 155 -3.36 7.18 -3.11
C THR A 155 -4.87 7.00 -3.33
N ALA A 156 -5.68 7.82 -2.68
CA ALA A 156 -7.12 7.85 -2.85
C ALA A 156 -7.64 9.27 -2.98
N ILE A 157 -8.61 9.48 -3.87
CA ILE A 157 -9.38 10.72 -3.98
C ILE A 157 -10.84 10.47 -3.63
N PHE A 158 -11.38 11.33 -2.77
CA PHE A 158 -12.80 11.36 -2.42
C PHE A 158 -13.47 12.56 -3.11
N THR A 159 -14.45 12.28 -3.96
CA THR A 159 -15.16 13.29 -4.78
C THR A 159 -16.41 12.68 -5.41
N THR A 160 -17.43 13.50 -5.66
CA THR A 160 -18.60 13.12 -6.48
C THR A 160 -18.47 13.61 -7.91
N ASN A 161 -17.53 14.53 -8.18
CA ASN A 161 -17.23 15.04 -9.50
C ASN A 161 -16.30 14.11 -10.30
N ARG A 162 -16.82 13.59 -11.41
CA ARG A 162 -16.05 12.72 -12.32
C ARG A 162 -14.89 13.43 -13.00
N ALA A 163 -15.01 14.71 -13.33
CA ALA A 163 -13.93 15.46 -13.98
C ALA A 163 -12.72 15.59 -13.04
N THR A 164 -12.98 15.87 -11.76
CA THR A 164 -11.97 15.90 -10.69
C THR A 164 -11.30 14.53 -10.54
N ALA A 165 -12.09 13.46 -10.45
CA ALA A 165 -11.56 12.11 -10.35
C ALA A 165 -10.68 11.74 -11.56
N HIS A 166 -11.14 12.06 -12.77
CA HIS A 166 -10.41 11.77 -14.00
C HIS A 166 -9.10 12.56 -14.10
N LYS A 167 -9.12 13.86 -13.75
CA LYS A 167 -7.92 14.69 -13.69
C LYS A 167 -6.90 14.10 -12.72
N TYR A 168 -7.33 13.80 -11.50
CA TYR A 168 -6.48 13.20 -10.48
C TYR A 168 -5.84 11.90 -10.94
N THR A 169 -6.62 10.98 -11.52
CA THR A 169 -6.09 9.69 -12.00
C THR A 169 -5.08 9.81 -13.14
N HIS A 170 -5.13 10.89 -13.93
CA HIS A 170 -4.23 11.09 -15.06
C HIS A 170 -2.95 11.83 -14.68
N GLU A 171 -3.03 12.75 -13.72
CA GLU A 171 -1.92 13.64 -13.37
C GLU A 171 -1.12 13.17 -12.15
N VAL A 172 -1.67 12.28 -11.32
CA VAL A 172 -0.96 11.74 -10.16
C VAL A 172 0.02 10.63 -10.57
N ASP A 173 1.26 10.71 -10.10
CA ASP A 173 2.33 9.74 -10.36
C ASP A 173 2.43 8.72 -9.21
N VAL A 174 1.43 7.85 -9.11
CA VAL A 174 1.33 6.82 -8.07
C VAL A 174 0.85 5.51 -8.69
N GLY A 175 1.41 4.39 -8.25
CA GLY A 175 1.13 3.09 -8.87
C GLY A 175 -0.29 2.55 -8.63
N GLN A 176 -0.93 2.87 -7.50
CA GLN A 176 -2.30 2.45 -7.17
C GLN A 176 -3.17 3.65 -6.79
N ILE A 177 -4.33 3.81 -7.45
CA ILE A 177 -5.21 4.96 -7.27
C ILE A 177 -6.63 4.49 -6.95
N GLY A 178 -7.17 4.94 -5.83
CA GLY A 178 -8.56 4.70 -5.41
C GLY A 178 -9.45 5.92 -5.66
N ILE A 179 -10.64 5.71 -6.22
CA ILE A 179 -11.69 6.74 -6.31
C ILE A 179 -12.80 6.35 -5.34
N ASN A 180 -12.97 7.12 -4.27
CA ASN A 180 -13.88 6.79 -3.16
C ASN A 180 -13.62 5.42 -2.52
N VAL A 181 -12.37 4.95 -2.61
CA VAL A 181 -11.87 3.71 -2.01
C VAL A 181 -10.55 4.05 -1.30
N PRO A 182 -10.46 3.88 0.02
CA PRO A 182 -9.32 4.37 0.79
C PRO A 182 -8.08 3.50 0.58
N ILE A 183 -8.29 2.19 0.45
CA ILE A 183 -7.24 1.19 0.30
C ILE A 183 -7.45 0.48 -1.05
N PRO A 184 -6.86 0.99 -2.14
CA PRO A 184 -7.09 0.46 -3.49
C PRO A 184 -6.21 -0.77 -3.77
N VAL A 185 -6.26 -1.78 -2.89
CA VAL A 185 -5.48 -3.01 -3.06
C VAL A 185 -6.07 -3.82 -4.23
N PRO A 186 -5.27 -4.18 -5.25
CA PRO A 186 -5.72 -4.96 -6.37
C PRO A 186 -6.13 -6.36 -5.94
N LEU A 187 -7.16 -6.90 -6.61
CA LEU A 187 -7.48 -8.32 -6.50
C LEU A 187 -6.32 -9.17 -7.03
N PRO A 188 -6.16 -10.44 -6.60
CA PRO A 188 -5.02 -11.29 -6.98
C PRO A 188 -4.83 -11.50 -8.49
N MET A 189 -5.82 -11.16 -9.31
CA MET A 189 -5.74 -11.21 -10.78
C MET A 189 -5.01 -10.00 -11.38
N PHE A 190 -4.86 -8.91 -10.62
CA PHE A 190 -4.11 -7.71 -10.98
C PHE A 190 -2.82 -7.65 -10.16
N SER A 191 -1.82 -6.94 -10.68
CA SER A 191 -0.54 -6.79 -9.99
C SER A 191 -0.60 -5.66 -8.97
N PHE A 192 0.14 -5.82 -7.87
CA PHE A 192 0.39 -4.73 -6.93
C PHE A 192 1.45 -3.80 -7.50
N THR A 193 1.05 -2.56 -7.81
CA THR A 193 1.85 -1.57 -8.55
C THR A 193 2.24 -0.42 -7.62
N GLY A 194 3.48 -0.38 -7.16
CA GLY A 194 4.05 0.78 -6.49
C GLY A 194 4.99 1.55 -7.43
N SER A 195 5.23 2.84 -7.18
CA SER A 195 6.20 3.66 -7.91
C SER A 195 7.20 4.34 -6.97
N ARG A 196 8.25 4.95 -7.55
CA ARG A 196 9.29 5.73 -6.85
C ARG A 196 9.95 4.93 -5.71
N GLY A 197 10.13 5.51 -4.52
CA GLY A 197 10.76 4.85 -3.37
C GLY A 197 9.99 3.62 -2.85
N SER A 198 8.76 3.38 -3.33
CA SER A 198 7.92 2.28 -2.88
C SER A 198 8.11 0.97 -3.65
N PHE A 199 8.82 0.99 -4.79
CA PHE A 199 9.06 -0.21 -5.60
C PHE A 199 10.42 -0.16 -6.29
N ARG A 200 11.12 -1.29 -6.32
CA ARG A 200 12.41 -1.43 -7.01
C ARG A 200 12.36 -2.65 -7.92
N GLY A 201 12.45 -2.42 -9.22
CA GLY A 201 12.35 -3.44 -10.25
C GLY A 201 11.50 -2.95 -11.41
N ASP A 202 11.33 -3.81 -12.41
CA ASP A 202 10.44 -3.62 -13.56
C ASP A 202 9.15 -4.46 -13.44
N THR A 203 9.15 -5.45 -12.55
CA THR A 203 8.16 -6.51 -12.51
C THR A 203 7.37 -6.52 -11.21
N ASN A 204 6.12 -6.06 -11.27
CA ASN A 204 5.21 -5.91 -10.13
C ASN A 204 4.73 -7.25 -9.53
N PHE A 205 4.20 -7.22 -8.30
CA PHE A 205 3.83 -8.44 -7.56
C PHE A 205 2.51 -9.05 -8.04
N TYR A 206 2.48 -10.37 -8.21
CA TYR A 206 1.29 -11.18 -8.55
C TYR A 206 0.50 -10.68 -9.79
N GLY A 207 -0.66 -11.26 -10.08
CA GLY A 207 -1.51 -10.87 -11.21
C GLY A 207 -1.50 -11.85 -12.40
N LYS A 208 -2.70 -12.16 -12.93
CA LYS A 208 -2.92 -12.99 -14.12
C LYS A 208 -3.00 -12.18 -15.40
N GLN A 209 -3.22 -10.86 -15.34
CA GLN A 209 -3.18 -10.03 -16.53
C GLN A 209 -1.74 -9.88 -17.01
N LYS A 210 -1.38 -10.78 -17.95
CA LYS A 210 -0.20 -10.84 -18.80
C LYS A 210 1.12 -10.40 -18.16
N ILE A 211 2.06 -11.36 -18.18
CA ILE A 211 3.49 -11.13 -18.36
C ILE A 211 4.25 -10.80 -17.05
N LEU A 212 3.92 -9.81 -16.23
CA LEU A 212 4.84 -9.39 -15.16
C LEU A 212 5.10 -10.45 -14.07
N GLY A 213 4.13 -10.81 -13.22
CA GLY A 213 4.39 -11.71 -12.08
C GLY A 213 4.95 -13.09 -12.45
N ILE A 214 4.53 -13.66 -13.59
CA ILE A 214 5.04 -14.96 -14.07
C ILE A 214 6.39 -14.80 -14.79
N GLN A 215 6.63 -13.71 -15.55
CA GLN A 215 7.94 -13.46 -16.15
C GLN A 215 9.02 -13.22 -15.12
N PHE A 216 8.69 -12.69 -13.93
CA PHE A 216 9.66 -12.63 -12.86
C PHE A 216 10.24 -14.02 -12.53
N TYR A 217 9.41 -15.05 -12.58
CA TYR A 217 9.78 -16.43 -12.26
C TYR A 217 10.12 -17.29 -13.49
N THR A 218 10.04 -16.75 -14.71
CA THR A 218 10.23 -17.52 -15.95
C THR A 218 11.11 -16.78 -16.96
N GLN A 219 11.89 -17.53 -17.72
CA GLN A 219 12.76 -16.97 -18.76
C GLN A 219 12.18 -17.24 -20.16
N ILE A 220 12.22 -16.24 -21.03
CA ILE A 220 11.85 -16.40 -22.44
C ILE A 220 12.93 -17.26 -23.12
N LYS A 221 12.52 -18.38 -23.72
CA LYS A 221 13.37 -19.23 -24.57
C LYS A 221 12.84 -19.19 -26.00
N THR A 222 13.66 -18.69 -26.92
CA THR A 222 13.35 -18.67 -28.35
C THR A 222 13.99 -19.88 -29.02
N VAL A 223 13.17 -20.70 -29.69
CA VAL A 223 13.63 -21.85 -30.47
C VAL A 223 13.25 -21.63 -31.93
N THR A 224 14.25 -21.55 -32.80
CA THR A 224 14.07 -21.55 -34.25
C THR A 224 14.55 -22.89 -34.77
N SER A 225 13.70 -23.61 -35.48
CA SER A 225 14.07 -24.90 -36.08
C SER A 225 13.66 -24.93 -37.55
N GLN A 226 14.52 -25.51 -38.38
CA GLN A 226 14.27 -25.75 -39.79
C GLN A 226 14.63 -27.20 -40.08
N TRP A 227 13.69 -27.94 -40.67
CA TRP A 227 13.84 -29.35 -41.01
C TRP A 227 13.56 -29.53 -42.49
N LYS A 228 14.58 -29.85 -43.30
CA LYS A 228 14.40 -30.16 -44.72
C LYS A 228 14.19 -31.67 -44.87
N ALA A 229 13.26 -32.07 -45.74
CA ALA A 229 12.98 -33.49 -45.98
C ALA A 229 14.20 -34.27 -46.53
N GLU A 230 15.13 -33.58 -47.21
CA GLU A 230 16.39 -34.14 -47.74
C GLU A 230 17.38 -34.56 -46.65
N ASP A 231 17.29 -33.97 -45.44
CA ASP A 231 18.15 -34.29 -44.28
C ASP A 231 17.76 -35.63 -43.63
N ALA A 232 16.61 -36.20 -44.01
CA ALA A 232 16.12 -37.50 -43.56
C ALA A 232 16.64 -38.67 -44.43
N THR A 233 17.85 -38.57 -44.98
CA THR A 233 18.46 -39.66 -45.75
C THR A 233 19.01 -40.74 -44.82
N VAL A 234 18.51 -41.97 -45.03
CA VAL A 234 18.95 -43.18 -44.35
C VAL A 234 20.35 -43.54 -44.84
N LEU A 235 21.37 -43.45 -43.98
CA LEU A 235 22.55 -44.33 -43.91
C LEU A 235 23.57 -43.83 -42.86
N ALA A 236 23.14 -43.74 -41.60
CA ALA A 236 24.04 -43.95 -40.46
C ALA A 236 23.21 -44.65 -39.38
N PRO A 237 23.58 -45.86 -38.91
CA PRO A 237 22.84 -46.50 -37.84
C PRO A 237 23.00 -45.65 -36.58
N GLY A 238 21.89 -45.13 -36.07
CA GLY A 238 21.85 -44.48 -34.78
C GLY A 238 22.47 -45.41 -33.73
N SER A 239 23.51 -44.94 -33.05
CA SER A 239 24.12 -45.67 -31.95
C SER A 239 23.15 -45.64 -30.76
N MET A 240 22.48 -46.77 -30.50
CA MET A 240 21.94 -47.04 -29.18
C MET A 240 23.12 -47.29 -28.22
N PRO A 241 23.16 -46.69 -27.01
CA PRO A 241 24.14 -47.04 -26.00
C PRO A 241 23.82 -48.45 -25.48
N ASN A 242 24.50 -49.46 -26.00
CA ASN A 242 24.31 -50.86 -25.61
C ASN A 242 25.15 -51.20 -24.37
N MET A 243 24.52 -51.71 -23.31
CA MET A 243 25.18 -52.67 -22.42
C MET A 243 25.19 -54.02 -23.12
N GLY A 244 26.35 -54.44 -23.60
CA GLY A 244 26.48 -55.59 -24.48
C GLY A 244 26.11 -56.92 -23.82
N ARG A 245 25.43 -57.79 -24.58
CA ARG A 245 25.93 -59.14 -24.88
C ARG A 245 25.19 -59.76 -26.07
N LYS A 246 25.97 -60.55 -26.80
CA LYS A 246 25.75 -61.15 -28.12
C LYS A 246 24.69 -62.26 -28.13
N HIS A 247 24.30 -62.63 -29.36
CA HIS A 247 23.86 -63.96 -29.83
C HIS A 247 22.34 -64.26 -29.78
N PHE A 248 21.66 -64.88 -30.77
CA PHE A 248 21.95 -65.48 -32.10
C PHE A 248 20.66 -65.34 -32.97
N PRO A 249 20.70 -65.55 -34.30
CA PRO A 249 19.63 -65.23 -35.26
C PRO A 249 18.66 -66.40 -35.49
N CYS A 250 17.46 -66.10 -36.01
CA CYS A 250 16.56 -67.10 -36.59
C CYS A 250 16.19 -66.68 -38.02
N LEU A 251 16.42 -67.60 -38.96
CA LEU A 251 15.84 -67.62 -40.29
C LEU A 251 15.16 -68.99 -40.42
N LEU A 252 13.84 -68.97 -40.68
CA LEU A 252 12.89 -70.06 -40.98
C LEU A 252 12.82 -71.24 -40.00
#